data_AF-A0A226QGW1-F1
#
_entry.id   AF-A0A226QGW1-F1
#
_cell.length_a   1.000
_cell.length_b   1.000
_cell.length_c   1.000
_cell.angle_alpha   90.00
_cell.angle_beta   90.00
_cell.angle_gamma   90.00
#
_symmetry.space_group_name_H-M   'P 1'
#
loop_
_entity.id
_entity.type
_entity.pdbx_description
1 polymer ?
#
loop_
_entity_poly.entity_id
_entity_poly.type
_entity_poly.pdbx_seq_one_letter_code
_entity_poly.pdbx_strand_id
1 'polypeptide(L)'
;MDNHLRIYTEFYYMGLRADLVVVKLNKNPGRNGHLKNDVAKIIAAIETKYKYDLPDKPFLSDIEKVRKSIEEYKINAFYYLVFIHEVEYVVNSTCLDRHRKIAMGKRASR
;
A
#
# COMPACT_ATOMS: atom_id res chain seq x y z
N MET A 1 -6.52 -15.15 -23.88
CA MET A 1 -6.24 -15.22 -22.43
C MET A 1 -7.23 -14.29 -21.75
N ASP A 2 -8.16 -14.84 -21.00
CA ASP A 2 -9.27 -14.09 -20.43
C ASP A 2 -8.92 -13.73 -18.98
N ASN A 3 -8.11 -12.67 -18.83
CA ASN A 3 -7.68 -12.21 -17.52
C ASN A 3 -8.72 -11.22 -17.02
N HIS A 4 -9.77 -11.73 -16.37
CA HIS A 4 -10.81 -10.96 -15.69
C HIS A 4 -10.26 -10.26 -14.44
N LEU A 5 -9.23 -9.42 -14.62
CA LEU A 5 -8.60 -8.66 -13.56
C LEU A 5 -9.22 -7.26 -13.50
N ARG A 6 -9.40 -6.74 -12.29
CA ARG A 6 -9.87 -5.37 -12.08
C ARG A 6 -9.20 -4.77 -10.86
N ILE A 7 -8.99 -3.46 -10.93
CA ILE A 7 -8.57 -2.65 -9.79
C ILE A 7 -9.79 -1.85 -9.33
N TYR A 8 -10.06 -1.89 -8.03
CA TYR A 8 -11.06 -1.04 -7.39
C TYR A 8 -10.37 -0.07 -6.44
N THR A 9 -10.82 1.18 -6.47
CA THR A 9 -10.50 2.21 -5.49
C THR A 9 -11.53 2.19 -4.36
N GLU A 10 -11.12 2.52 -3.14
CA GLU A 10 -12.00 2.67 -1.96
C GLU A 10 -12.87 1.42 -1.73
N PHE A 11 -12.22 0.25 -1.74
CA PHE A 11 -12.92 -1.03 -1.72
C PHE A 11 -13.41 -1.36 -0.32
N TYR A 12 -14.71 -1.65 -0.22
CA TYR A 12 -15.33 -2.16 1.00
C TYR A 12 -16.13 -3.44 0.70
N TYR A 13 -15.60 -4.58 1.14
CA TYR A 13 -16.23 -5.88 0.92
C TYR A 13 -15.72 -6.93 1.91
N MET A 14 -16.63 -7.74 2.45
CA MET A 14 -16.32 -8.80 3.44
C MET A 14 -15.50 -8.29 4.64
N GLY A 15 -15.79 -7.08 5.12
CA GLY A 15 -15.08 -6.45 6.23
C GLY A 15 -13.76 -5.80 5.85
N LEU A 16 -13.14 -6.19 4.73
CA LEU A 16 -11.92 -5.54 4.23
C LEU A 16 -12.23 -4.13 3.74
N ARG A 17 -11.47 -3.19 4.28
CA ARG A 17 -11.36 -1.82 3.77
C ARG A 17 -9.94 -1.60 3.29
N ALA A 18 -9.78 -1.20 2.04
CA ALA A 18 -8.48 -0.86 1.47
C ALA A 18 -8.62 0.23 0.42
N ASP A 19 -7.60 1.09 0.31
CA ASP A 19 -7.58 2.18 -0.67
C ASP A 19 -7.60 1.66 -2.10
N LEU A 20 -6.85 0.59 -2.38
CA LEU A 20 -6.84 -0.09 -3.67
C LEU A 20 -6.90 -1.61 -3.48
N VAL A 21 -7.67 -2.28 -4.34
CA VAL A 21 -7.73 -3.74 -4.36
C VAL A 21 -7.64 -4.26 -5.79
N VAL A 22 -6.75 -5.24 -5.99
CA VAL A 22 -6.67 -6.01 -7.24
C VAL A 22 -7.50 -7.26 -7.05
N VAL A 23 -8.48 -7.48 -7.93
CA VAL A 23 -9.38 -8.63 -7.88
C VAL A 23 -9.35 -9.41 -9.18
N LYS A 24 -9.72 -10.69 -9.09
CA LYS A 24 -10.21 -11.49 -10.20
C LYS A 24 -11.73 -11.53 -10.15
N LEU A 25 -12.37 -11.20 -11.26
CA LEU A 25 -13.80 -11.32 -11.43
C LEU A 25 -14.19 -12.76 -11.82
N ASN A 26 -15.47 -13.07 -11.68
CA ASN A 26 -16.07 -14.32 -12.17
C ASN A 26 -16.06 -14.37 -13.72
N LYS A 27 -16.47 -15.50 -14.29
CA LYS A 27 -16.43 -15.72 -15.75
C LYS A 27 -17.33 -14.79 -16.57
N ASN A 28 -18.37 -14.22 -15.97
CA ASN A 28 -19.39 -13.42 -16.65
C ASN A 28 -19.73 -12.17 -15.81
N PRO A 29 -18.78 -11.22 -15.67
CA PRO A 29 -19.00 -10.04 -14.82
C PRO A 29 -20.12 -9.16 -15.37
N GLY A 30 -20.81 -8.43 -14.50
CA GLY A 30 -21.92 -7.53 -14.85
C GLY A 30 -23.30 -8.21 -14.89
N ARG A 31 -23.37 -9.54 -14.69
CA ARG A 31 -24.65 -10.27 -14.64
C ARG A 31 -25.17 -10.52 -13.22
N ASN A 32 -24.41 -10.16 -12.18
CA ASN A 32 -24.80 -10.36 -10.78
C ASN A 32 -25.25 -9.06 -10.08
N GLY A 33 -25.65 -8.06 -10.86
CA GLY A 33 -26.10 -6.75 -10.36
C GLY A 33 -24.94 -5.89 -9.88
N HIS A 34 -24.59 -6.00 -8.59
CA HIS A 34 -23.52 -5.18 -8.00
C HIS A 34 -22.13 -5.72 -8.33
N LEU A 35 -21.20 -4.81 -8.66
CA LEU A 35 -19.79 -5.11 -8.97
C LEU A 35 -19.07 -5.98 -7.93
N LYS A 36 -19.44 -5.83 -6.64
CA LYS A 36 -18.89 -6.68 -5.55
C LYS A 36 -19.26 -8.16 -5.70
N ASN A 37 -20.42 -8.45 -6.29
CA ASN A 37 -20.91 -9.81 -6.52
C ASN A 37 -20.19 -10.48 -7.69
N ASP A 38 -19.44 -9.71 -8.46
CA ASP A 38 -18.61 -10.24 -9.53
C ASP A 38 -17.19 -10.58 -9.08
N VAL A 39 -16.81 -10.23 -7.85
CA VAL A 39 -15.49 -10.55 -7.29
C VAL A 39 -15.42 -12.03 -6.94
N ALA A 40 -14.64 -12.80 -7.70
CA ALA A 40 -14.39 -14.20 -7.42
C ALA A 40 -13.23 -14.39 -6.42
N LYS A 41 -12.21 -13.52 -6.50
CA LYS A 41 -11.04 -13.58 -5.61
C LYS A 41 -10.41 -12.20 -5.45
N ILE A 42 -10.01 -11.87 -4.23
CA ILE A 42 -9.11 -10.75 -3.95
C ILE A 42 -7.67 -11.24 -4.12
N ILE A 43 -6.89 -10.56 -4.95
CA ILE A 43 -5.49 -10.90 -5.22
C ILE A 43 -4.57 -10.07 -4.35
N ALA A 44 -4.81 -8.76 -4.28
CA ALA A 44 -4.01 -7.85 -3.48
C ALA A 44 -4.87 -6.76 -2.84
N ALA A 45 -4.55 -6.39 -1.61
CA ALA A 45 -5.06 -5.23 -0.91
C ALA A 45 -3.91 -4.26 -0.66
N ILE A 46 -4.10 -2.99 -1.02
CA ILE A 46 -3.06 -1.97 -0.98
C ILE A 46 -3.63 -0.80 -0.18
N GLU A 47 -2.94 -0.47 0.90
CA GLU A 47 -3.23 0.67 1.75
C GLU A 47 -2.17 1.75 1.49
N THR A 48 -2.61 2.99 1.31
CA THR A 48 -1.77 4.15 1.07
C THR A 48 -1.80 5.09 2.27
N LYS A 49 -0.64 5.62 2.65
CA LYS A 49 -0.50 6.55 3.77
C LYS A 49 0.40 7.70 3.36
N TYR A 50 -0.20 8.89 3.32
CA TYR A 50 0.55 10.14 3.19
C TYR A 50 1.10 10.58 4.54
N LYS A 51 2.35 11.06 4.55
CA LYS A 51 3.07 11.59 5.71
C LYS A 51 3.85 12.81 5.29
N TYR A 52 3.74 13.90 6.06
CA TYR A 52 4.45 15.14 5.81
C TYR A 52 5.34 15.47 7.00
N ASP A 53 6.65 15.52 6.80
CA ASP A 53 7.66 15.90 7.81
C ASP A 53 7.45 15.23 9.18
N LEU A 54 7.28 13.90 9.18
CA LEU A 54 7.01 13.12 10.39
C LEU A 54 8.19 12.22 10.77
N PRO A 55 8.43 12.00 12.07
CA PRO A 55 9.38 10.99 12.55
C PRO A 55 8.85 9.57 12.31
N ASP A 56 9.68 8.55 12.56
CA ASP A 56 9.38 7.14 12.27
C ASP A 56 8.15 6.57 13.00
N LYS A 57 7.82 7.09 14.20
CA LYS A 57 6.79 6.51 15.07
C LYS A 57 5.39 6.41 14.41
N PRO A 58 4.88 7.46 13.73
CA PRO A 58 3.69 7.37 12.89
C PRO A 58 3.68 6.23 11.86
N PHE A 59 4.81 5.95 11.21
CA PHE A 59 4.92 4.88 10.21
C PHE A 59 4.80 3.50 10.87
N LEU A 60 5.54 3.28 11.97
CA LEU A 60 5.47 2.05 12.75
C LEU A 60 4.05 1.79 13.28
N SER A 61 3.34 2.84 13.72
CA SER A 61 1.95 2.71 14.15
C SER A 61 1.03 2.25 13.03
N ASP A 62 1.25 2.67 11.78
CA ASP A 62 0.41 2.26 10.66
C ASP A 62 0.73 0.83 10.20
N ILE A 63 2.00 0.41 10.25
CA ILE A 63 2.39 -0.99 10.04
C ILE A 63 1.64 -1.90 11.02
N GLU A 64 1.61 -1.54 12.32
CA GLU A 64 0.90 -2.33 13.33
C GLU A 64 -0.61 -2.37 13.11
N LYS A 65 -1.24 -1.27 12.65
CA LYS A 65 -2.67 -1.27 12.30
C LYS A 65 -2.95 -2.23 11.15
N VAL A 66 -2.17 -2.16 10.07
CA VAL A 66 -2.35 -3.04 8.91
C VAL A 66 -2.13 -4.50 9.30
N ARG A 67 -1.12 -4.78 10.13
CA ARG A 67 -0.87 -6.13 10.65
C ARG A 67 -2.07 -6.69 11.40
N LYS A 68 -2.67 -5.91 12.30
CA LYS A 68 -3.91 -6.29 13.01
C LYS A 68 -5.07 -6.55 12.05
N SER A 69 -5.26 -5.68 11.04
CA SER A 69 -6.29 -5.88 10.02
C SER A 69 -6.11 -7.17 9.22
N ILE A 70 -4.87 -7.53 8.87
CA ILE A 70 -4.57 -8.80 8.19
C ILE A 70 -4.99 -10.00 9.06
N GLU A 71 -4.65 -9.95 10.35
CA GLU A 71 -4.98 -11.00 11.33
C GLU A 71 -6.50 -11.10 11.58
N GLU A 72 -7.22 -9.97 11.56
CA GLU A 72 -8.66 -9.90 11.75
C GLU A 72 -9.43 -10.43 10.54
N TYR A 73 -9.13 -9.94 9.34
CA TYR A 73 -9.92 -10.28 8.14
C TYR A 73 -9.60 -11.65 7.57
N LYS A 74 -8.38 -12.17 7.79
CA LYS A 74 -7.94 -13.51 7.33
C LYS A 74 -8.19 -13.78 5.85
N ILE A 75 -8.17 -12.73 5.03
CA ILE A 75 -8.33 -12.85 3.58
C ILE A 75 -7.01 -13.30 2.98
N ASN A 76 -7.06 -14.35 2.17
CA ASN A 76 -5.91 -14.86 1.44
C ASN A 76 -5.59 -13.99 0.21
N ALA A 77 -4.87 -12.90 0.45
CA ALA A 77 -4.41 -11.93 -0.54
C ALA A 77 -3.00 -11.42 -0.20
N PHE A 78 -2.33 -10.80 -1.17
CA PHE A 78 -1.13 -10.02 -0.91
C PHE A 78 -1.50 -8.68 -0.26
N TYR A 79 -0.74 -8.27 0.74
CA TYR A 79 -0.96 -6.99 1.41
C TYR A 79 0.21 -6.06 1.16
N TYR A 80 -0.09 -4.84 0.73
CA TYR A 80 0.88 -3.79 0.50
C TYR A 80 0.52 -2.57 1.32
N LEU A 81 1.52 -1.99 1.99
CA LEU A 81 1.41 -0.70 2.66
C LEU A 81 2.39 0.25 1.97
N VAL A 82 1.84 1.28 1.33
CA VAL A 82 2.61 2.27 0.57
C VAL A 82 2.64 3.58 1.35
N PHE A 83 3.84 4.06 1.65
CA PHE A 83 4.03 5.37 2.27
C PHE A 83 4.45 6.40 1.23
N ILE A 84 3.70 7.49 1.16
CA ILE A 84 4.08 8.70 0.42
C ILE A 84 4.60 9.67 1.48
N HIS A 85 5.92 9.84 1.53
CA HIS A 85 6.58 10.71 2.51
C HIS A 85 7.09 11.97 1.82
N GLU A 86 6.53 13.11 2.20
CA GLU A 86 6.95 14.43 1.77
C GLU A 86 7.75 15.12 2.88
N VAL A 87 8.91 15.70 2.52
CA VAL A 87 9.79 16.40 3.45
C VAL A 87 10.27 17.69 2.79
N GLU A 88 10.04 18.83 3.45
CA GLU A 88 10.62 20.10 3.04
C GLU A 88 12.04 20.26 3.59
N TYR A 89 13.01 20.44 2.71
CA TYR A 89 14.37 20.77 3.11
C TYR A 89 14.54 22.29 3.10
N VAL A 90 14.84 22.87 4.28
CA VAL A 90 15.35 24.23 4.32
C VAL A 90 16.73 24.23 3.65
N VAL A 91 16.83 24.92 2.50
CA VAL A 91 18.11 25.13 1.79
C VAL A 91 18.97 26.08 2.61
N ASN A 92 19.61 25.55 3.66
CA ASN A 92 20.79 26.17 4.23
C ASN A 92 21.99 25.67 3.44
N SER A 93 22.94 26.56 3.15
CA SER A 93 24.11 26.41 2.26
C SER A 93 25.08 25.24 2.55
N THR A 94 24.73 24.33 3.45
CA THR A 94 25.43 23.09 3.81
C THR A 94 24.74 21.81 3.29
N CYS A 95 23.59 21.91 2.60
CA CYS A 95 22.74 20.77 2.22
C CYS A 95 23.34 19.87 1.12
N LEU A 96 24.25 20.39 0.29
CA LEU A 96 24.97 19.62 -0.74
C LEU A 96 25.92 18.55 -0.17
N ASP A 97 26.46 18.75 1.04
CA ASP A 97 27.48 17.84 1.59
C ASP A 97 26.92 16.58 2.25
N ARG A 98 25.68 16.61 2.73
CA ARG A 98 25.05 15.43 3.36
C ARG A 98 24.56 14.40 2.35
N HIS A 99 24.12 14.83 1.16
CA HIS A 99 23.70 13.91 0.11
C HIS A 99 24.86 13.08 -0.46
N ARG A 100 26.10 13.59 -0.47
CA ARG A 100 27.28 12.79 -0.82
C ARG A 100 27.51 11.61 0.14
N LYS A 101 27.16 11.73 1.43
CA LYS A 101 27.37 10.66 2.42
C LYS A 101 26.28 9.59 2.44
N ILE A 102 25.04 9.93 2.06
CA ILE A 102 23.92 8.97 2.03
C ILE A 102 23.85 8.26 0.67
N ALA A 103 24.16 8.96 -0.43
CA ALA A 103 24.21 8.35 -1.77
C ALA A 103 25.46 7.47 -1.97
N MET A 104 26.59 7.79 -1.34
CA MET A 104 27.77 6.93 -1.30
C MET A 104 27.72 6.06 -0.05
N GLY A 105 26.95 4.98 -0.11
CA GLY A 105 26.92 3.96 0.92
C GLY A 105 28.33 3.65 1.40
N LYS A 106 28.55 3.78 2.72
CA LYS A 106 29.73 3.22 3.38
C LYS A 106 29.75 1.71 3.08
N ARG A 107 30.48 1.31 2.04
CA ARG A 107 31.03 -0.05 1.96
C ARG A 107 31.94 -0.19 3.16
N ALA A 108 31.47 -0.91 4.18
CA ALA A 108 32.34 -1.47 5.18
C ALA A 108 33.26 -2.48 4.45
N SER A 109 34.52 -2.08 4.26
CA SER A 109 35.61 -2.98 3.92
C SER A 109 36.47 -3.09 5.17
N ARG A 110 36.43 -4.30 5.76
CA ARG A 110 37.35 -4.94 6.71
C ARG A 110 38.23 -4.05 7.58
#